data_AF-A0A377DK95-F1
#
_entry.id   AF-A0A377DK95-F1
#
_cell.length_a   1.000
_cell.length_b   1.000
_cell.length_c   1.000
_cell.angle_alpha   90.00
_cell.angle_beta   90.00
_cell.angle_gamma   90.00
#
_symmetry.space_group_name_H-M   'P 1'
#
loop_
_entity.id
_entity.type
_entity.pdbx_description
1 polymer ?
#
loop_
_entity_poly.entity_id
_entity_poly.type
_entity_poly.pdbx_seq_one_letter_code
_entity_poly.pdbx_strand_id
1 'polypeptide(L)'
;MDDHTCAVVVEPIQGEGGVTAATPEFLQGLRELCDQHQALLVFDEVQCGMGRTGDLFAYMHYGVTPDILTSAKALGGGFPISAMLTTAEIASAFHPGSHGSTYGGNPLACAVAGAAFDIINTPEVLEGIQAKRQRFVDHLQKIDQQYDVFSDIRVWGC
;
A
#
# COMPACT_ATOMS: atom_id res chain seq x y z
N MET A 1 -8.62 -20.24 9.84
CA MET A 1 -8.30 -19.29 10.92
C MET A 1 -8.89 -19.87 12.20
N ASP A 2 -8.26 -19.67 13.34
CA ASP A 2 -8.78 -20.14 14.64
C ASP A 2 -9.14 -18.95 15.55
N ASP A 3 -9.75 -19.26 16.69
CA ASP A 3 -10.25 -18.27 17.66
C ASP A 3 -9.12 -17.48 18.37
N HIS A 4 -7.86 -17.76 18.06
CA HIS A 4 -6.70 -17.06 18.59
C HIS A 4 -6.12 -16.02 17.62
N THR A 5 -6.62 -15.97 16.39
CA THR A 5 -6.13 -15.04 15.36
C THR A 5 -6.79 -13.67 15.53
N CYS A 6 -6.00 -12.63 15.80
CA CYS A 6 -6.52 -11.26 15.97
C CYS A 6 -6.51 -10.42 14.69
N ALA A 7 -5.61 -10.72 13.75
CA ALA A 7 -5.48 -9.99 12.50
C ALA A 7 -4.78 -10.80 11.41
N VAL A 8 -5.05 -10.45 10.17
CA VAL A 8 -4.29 -10.84 8.98
C VAL A 8 -3.60 -9.60 8.43
N VAL A 9 -2.28 -9.67 8.26
CA VAL A 9 -1.48 -8.60 7.66
C VAL A 9 -1.00 -9.06 6.29
N VAL A 10 -1.24 -8.24 5.26
CA VAL A 10 -0.86 -8.56 3.88
C VAL A 10 -0.48 -7.31 3.11
N GLU A 11 0.55 -7.39 2.27
CA GLU A 11 0.81 -6.38 1.24
C GLU A 11 -0.12 -6.66 0.04
N PRO A 12 -0.96 -5.70 -0.42
CA PRO A 12 -1.74 -5.91 -1.65
C PRO A 12 -0.87 -6.29 -2.85
N ILE A 13 0.36 -5.76 -2.89
CA ILE A 13 1.40 -6.14 -3.83
C ILE A 13 2.69 -6.33 -3.03
N GLN A 14 3.16 -7.58 -2.94
CA GLN A 14 4.44 -7.88 -2.28
C GLN A 14 5.58 -7.32 -3.13
N GLY A 15 6.24 -6.26 -2.67
CA GLY A 15 7.30 -5.67 -3.47
C GLY A 15 8.63 -6.42 -3.35
N GLU A 16 9.16 -6.58 -2.14
CA GLU A 16 10.40 -7.36 -1.91
C GLU A 16 10.21 -8.87 -2.22
N GLY A 17 8.97 -9.34 -2.25
CA GLY A 17 8.59 -10.68 -2.73
C GLY A 17 8.61 -10.84 -4.25
N GLY A 18 9.15 -9.88 -4.99
CA GLY A 18 9.31 -9.94 -6.45
C GLY A 18 8.15 -9.32 -7.23
N VAL A 19 7.58 -8.21 -6.74
CA VAL A 19 6.47 -7.48 -7.39
C VAL A 19 5.28 -8.41 -7.67
N THR A 20 4.86 -9.14 -6.63
CA THR A 20 3.79 -10.13 -6.73
C THR A 20 2.48 -9.52 -6.25
N ALA A 21 1.63 -9.12 -7.20
CA ALA A 21 0.30 -8.59 -6.90
C ALA A 21 -0.65 -9.71 -6.49
N ALA A 22 -1.43 -9.47 -5.42
CA ALA A 22 -2.54 -10.32 -5.07
C ALA A 22 -3.61 -10.32 -6.17
N THR A 23 -4.35 -11.41 -6.30
CA THR A 23 -5.56 -11.42 -7.12
C THR A 23 -6.72 -10.78 -6.34
N PRO A 24 -7.72 -10.17 -7.04
CA PRO A 24 -8.91 -9.64 -6.37
C PRO A 24 -9.63 -10.70 -5.53
N GLU A 25 -9.75 -11.93 -6.03
CA GLU A 25 -10.43 -13.03 -5.35
C GLU A 25 -9.70 -13.43 -4.06
N PHE A 26 -8.37 -13.34 -4.04
CA PHE A 26 -7.59 -13.63 -2.84
C PHE A 26 -7.87 -12.60 -1.74
N LEU A 27 -7.83 -11.29 -2.07
CA LEU A 27 -8.09 -10.25 -1.08
C LEU A 27 -9.56 -10.20 -0.63
N GLN A 28 -10.51 -10.52 -1.52
CA GLN A 28 -11.92 -10.69 -1.16
C GLN A 28 -12.10 -11.86 -0.20
N GLY A 29 -11.48 -13.01 -0.48
CA GLY A 29 -11.51 -14.16 0.42
C GLY A 29 -10.87 -13.85 1.79
N LEU A 30 -9.80 -13.05 1.84
CA LEU A 30 -9.23 -12.60 3.12
C LEU A 30 -10.22 -11.72 3.90
N ARG A 31 -10.92 -10.80 3.23
CA ARG A 31 -11.93 -9.95 3.87
C ARG A 31 -13.06 -10.78 4.47
N GLU A 32 -13.64 -11.68 3.68
CA GLU A 32 -14.71 -12.59 4.13
C GLU A 32 -14.27 -13.44 5.33
N LEU A 33 -13.05 -13.96 5.29
CA LEU A 33 -12.50 -14.77 6.37
C LEU A 33 -12.25 -13.95 7.64
N CYS A 34 -11.74 -12.72 7.51
CA CYS A 34 -11.56 -11.81 8.64
C CYS A 34 -12.91 -11.45 9.29
N ASP A 35 -13.93 -11.19 8.48
CA ASP A 35 -15.28 -10.88 8.97
C ASP A 35 -15.89 -12.08 9.72
N GLN A 36 -15.74 -13.29 9.16
CA GLN A 36 -16.25 -14.52 9.78
C GLN A 36 -15.62 -14.80 11.15
N HIS A 37 -14.32 -14.52 11.29
CA HIS A 37 -13.55 -14.84 12.50
C HIS A 37 -13.36 -13.64 13.44
N GLN A 38 -13.97 -12.49 13.15
CA GLN A 38 -13.78 -11.24 13.89
C GLN A 38 -12.29 -10.83 14.03
N ALA A 39 -11.50 -11.14 13.00
CA ALA A 39 -10.11 -10.73 12.90
C ALA A 39 -10.00 -9.43 12.08
N LEU A 40 -9.00 -8.62 12.36
CA LEU A 40 -8.74 -7.40 11.58
C LEU A 40 -7.99 -7.70 10.29
N LEU A 41 -8.39 -7.08 9.19
CA LEU A 41 -7.62 -7.09 7.95
C LEU A 41 -6.72 -5.85 7.88
N VAL A 42 -5.41 -6.09 7.80
CA VAL A 42 -4.40 -5.04 7.71
C VAL A 42 -3.75 -5.08 6.34
N PHE A 43 -3.83 -3.97 5.61
CA PHE A 43 -3.06 -3.79 4.38
C PHE A 43 -1.80 -3.00 4.65
N ASP A 44 -0.65 -3.64 4.39
CA ASP A 44 0.63 -2.95 4.40
C ASP A 44 0.88 -2.28 3.05
N GLU A 45 0.62 -0.98 3.04
CA GLU A 45 0.74 -0.12 1.87
C GLU A 45 1.98 0.77 1.93
N VAL A 46 2.95 0.42 2.77
CA VAL A 46 4.19 1.18 2.91
C VAL A 46 4.94 1.29 1.56
N GLN A 47 4.88 0.27 0.69
CA GLN A 47 5.53 0.30 -0.62
C GLN A 47 4.57 0.57 -1.79
N CYS A 48 3.40 -0.06 -1.80
CA CYS A 48 2.44 0.05 -2.90
C CYS A 48 1.48 1.24 -2.80
N GLY A 49 1.42 1.91 -1.65
CA GLY A 49 0.60 3.10 -1.45
C GLY A 49 1.25 4.39 -1.95
N MET A 50 0.64 5.53 -1.58
CA MET A 50 1.08 6.88 -1.94
C MET A 50 1.32 7.03 -3.45
N GLY A 51 0.33 6.64 -4.25
CA GLY A 51 0.31 6.85 -5.69
C GLY A 51 1.12 5.85 -6.52
N ARG A 52 1.88 4.92 -5.89
CA ARG A 52 2.80 4.02 -6.60
C ARG A 52 2.12 3.26 -7.73
N THR A 53 0.89 2.78 -7.52
CA THR A 53 0.17 1.92 -8.46
C THR A 53 -0.74 2.66 -9.44
N GLY A 54 -0.87 3.99 -9.30
CA GLY A 54 -1.74 4.84 -10.12
C GLY A 54 -3.06 5.22 -9.44
N ASP A 55 -3.40 4.61 -8.31
CA ASP A 55 -4.35 5.15 -7.34
C ASP A 55 -3.57 5.61 -6.10
N LEU A 56 -4.19 6.43 -5.24
CA LEU A 56 -3.53 6.92 -4.02
C LEU A 56 -3.08 5.77 -3.12
N PHE A 57 -3.90 4.73 -2.98
CA PHE A 57 -3.57 3.48 -2.29
C PHE A 57 -3.99 2.29 -3.15
N ALA A 58 -3.20 1.21 -3.12
CA ALA A 58 -3.39 0.04 -3.96
C ALA A 58 -4.71 -0.69 -3.68
N TYR A 59 -5.21 -0.68 -2.44
CA TYR A 59 -6.49 -1.30 -2.09
C TYR A 59 -7.67 -0.79 -2.93
N MET A 60 -7.58 0.45 -3.42
CA MET A 60 -8.62 1.07 -4.25
C MET A 60 -8.84 0.31 -5.55
N HIS A 61 -7.80 -0.34 -6.10
CA HIS A 61 -7.90 -1.20 -7.27
C HIS A 61 -8.69 -2.49 -7.01
N TYR A 62 -8.74 -2.93 -5.75
CA TYR A 62 -9.28 -4.23 -5.37
C TYR A 62 -10.72 -4.19 -4.87
N GLY A 63 -11.24 -2.99 -4.52
CA GLY A 63 -12.57 -2.85 -3.94
C GLY A 63 -12.72 -3.48 -2.56
N VAL A 64 -11.61 -3.77 -1.88
CA VAL A 64 -11.56 -4.32 -0.52
C VAL A 64 -10.99 -3.26 0.41
N THR A 65 -11.79 -2.80 1.37
CA THR A 65 -11.34 -1.82 2.38
C THR A 65 -10.73 -2.56 3.57
N PRO A 66 -9.47 -2.28 3.95
CA PRO A 66 -8.87 -2.86 5.14
C PRO A 66 -9.40 -2.19 6.41
N ASP A 67 -9.28 -2.88 7.54
CA ASP A 67 -9.56 -2.33 8.86
C ASP A 67 -8.45 -1.36 9.31
N ILE A 68 -7.19 -1.70 8.97
CA ILE A 68 -5.99 -0.91 9.23
C ILE A 68 -5.15 -0.81 7.96
N LEU A 69 -4.63 0.38 7.67
CA LEU A 69 -3.67 0.62 6.58
C LEU A 69 -2.38 1.22 7.13
N THR A 70 -1.22 0.68 6.74
CA THR A 70 0.09 1.28 7.07
C THR A 70 0.69 2.00 5.87
N SER A 71 1.28 3.18 6.10
CA SER A 71 1.92 4.00 5.06
C SER A 71 3.21 4.62 5.58
N ALA A 72 4.24 4.71 4.72
CA ALA A 72 5.51 5.38 5.00
C ALA A 72 6.19 5.70 3.64
N LYS A 73 7.51 5.52 3.52
CA LYS A 73 8.28 5.71 2.28
C LYS A 73 7.93 7.02 1.55
N ALA A 74 7.15 6.94 0.47
CA ALA A 74 6.75 8.09 -0.34
C ALA A 74 5.92 9.12 0.44
N LEU A 75 5.23 8.72 1.51
CA LEU A 75 4.55 9.64 2.44
C LEU A 75 5.48 10.75 2.92
N GLY A 76 6.74 10.40 3.20
CA GLY A 76 7.72 11.36 3.71
C GLY A 76 8.46 12.15 2.65
N GLY A 77 8.28 11.85 1.36
CA GLY A 77 9.07 12.48 0.30
C GLY A 77 10.60 12.41 0.53
N GLY A 78 11.08 11.39 1.24
CA GLY A 78 12.48 11.24 1.66
C GLY A 78 12.77 11.65 3.12
N PHE A 79 11.84 12.30 3.82
CA PHE A 79 11.94 12.57 5.25
C PHE A 79 11.29 11.44 6.08
N PRO A 80 11.84 11.07 7.26
CA PRO A 80 11.28 9.97 8.06
C PRO A 80 9.89 10.28 8.63
N ILE A 81 8.88 9.55 8.17
CA ILE A 81 7.51 9.51 8.72
C ILE A 81 6.82 8.20 8.34
N SER A 82 5.95 7.73 9.23
CA SER A 82 4.99 6.67 8.95
C SER A 82 3.63 7.02 9.54
N ALA A 83 2.59 6.39 9.03
CA ALA A 83 1.21 6.51 9.49
C ALA A 83 0.57 5.12 9.56
N MET A 84 -0.33 4.96 10.54
CA MET A 84 -1.27 3.86 10.62
C MET A 84 -2.67 4.50 10.63
N LEU A 85 -3.47 4.15 9.64
CA LEU A 85 -4.84 4.60 9.49
C LEU A 85 -5.76 3.47 9.92
N THR A 86 -6.85 3.80 10.62
CA THR A 86 -7.82 2.82 11.10
C THR A 86 -9.18 3.49 11.30
N THR A 87 -10.24 2.70 11.47
CA THR A 87 -11.57 3.22 11.81
C THR A 87 -11.62 3.80 13.24
N ALA A 88 -12.59 4.67 13.50
CA ALA A 88 -12.81 5.24 14.82
C ALA A 88 -13.16 4.18 15.88
N GLU A 89 -13.86 3.11 15.47
CA GLU A 89 -14.19 1.99 16.33
C GLU A 89 -12.93 1.27 16.84
N ILE A 90 -12.01 0.91 15.93
CA ILE A 90 -10.75 0.26 16.31
C ILE A 90 -9.86 1.23 17.09
N ALA A 91 -9.80 2.50 16.69
CA ALA A 91 -9.04 3.52 17.40
C ALA A 91 -9.50 3.71 18.86
N SER A 92 -10.77 3.44 19.17
CA SER A 92 -11.32 3.56 20.53
C SER A 92 -10.70 2.57 21.52
N ALA A 93 -10.07 1.50 21.03
CA ALA A 93 -9.30 0.57 21.86
C ALA A 93 -7.99 1.18 22.40
N PHE A 94 -7.51 2.29 21.83
CA PHE A 94 -6.35 3.00 22.33
C PHE A 94 -6.75 4.05 23.38
N HIS A 95 -6.20 3.90 24.59
CA HIS A 95 -6.27 4.90 25.65
C HIS A 95 -4.95 5.70 25.77
N PRO A 96 -4.94 6.86 26.44
CA PRO A 96 -3.71 7.59 26.73
C PRO A 96 -2.64 6.68 27.36
N GLY A 97 -1.45 6.63 26.75
CA GLY A 97 -0.34 5.77 27.20
C GLY A 97 -0.28 4.37 26.58
N SER A 98 -1.28 3.95 25.79
CA SER A 98 -1.25 2.62 25.11
C SER A 98 -0.17 2.52 24.04
N HIS A 99 0.04 3.63 23.34
CA HIS A 99 1.01 3.74 22.27
C HIS A 99 1.54 5.17 22.24
N GLY A 100 2.82 5.33 21.95
CA GLY A 100 3.47 6.63 21.94
C GLY A 100 4.80 6.57 21.22
N SER A 101 5.23 7.73 20.73
CA SER A 101 6.52 7.90 20.07
C SER A 101 7.06 9.28 20.38
N THR A 102 8.36 9.37 20.72
CA THR A 102 9.02 10.65 20.99
C THR A 102 9.04 11.57 19.76
N TYR A 103 9.15 10.98 18.56
CA TYR A 103 9.26 11.72 17.30
C TYR A 103 8.05 11.53 16.37
N GLY A 104 7.16 10.60 16.69
CA GLY A 104 5.95 10.34 15.90
C GLY A 104 5.03 11.56 15.88
N GLY A 105 4.52 11.91 14.70
CA GLY A 105 3.65 13.07 14.53
C GLY A 105 4.33 14.42 14.72
N ASN A 106 5.67 14.50 14.65
CA ASN A 106 6.36 15.77 14.80
C ASN A 106 5.96 16.77 13.68
N PRO A 107 5.84 18.08 13.99
CA PRO A 107 5.31 19.05 13.04
C PRO A 107 6.08 19.16 11.72
N LEU A 108 7.41 18.99 11.74
CA LEU A 108 8.23 19.04 10.52
C LEU A 108 7.91 17.86 9.59
N ALA A 109 7.90 16.64 10.12
CA ALA A 109 7.54 15.46 9.35
C ALA A 109 6.12 15.58 8.79
N CYS A 110 5.16 16.04 9.60
CA CYS A 110 3.77 16.23 9.14
C CYS A 110 3.66 17.29 8.04
N ALA A 111 4.41 18.39 8.11
CA ALA A 111 4.41 19.41 7.07
C ALA A 111 5.00 18.88 5.75
N VAL A 112 6.10 18.13 5.82
CA VAL A 112 6.69 17.47 4.65
C VAL A 112 5.72 16.46 4.05
N ALA A 113 5.07 15.65 4.91
CA ALA A 113 4.13 14.64 4.47
C ALA A 113 2.89 15.23 3.81
N GLY A 114 2.36 16.33 4.36
CA GLY A 114 1.27 17.09 3.75
C GLY A 114 1.64 17.59 2.35
N ALA A 115 2.81 18.22 2.21
CA ALA A 115 3.28 18.69 0.91
C ALA A 115 3.50 17.54 -0.10
N ALA A 116 4.08 16.42 0.33
CA ALA A 116 4.25 15.24 -0.51
C ALA A 116 2.90 14.64 -0.94
N PHE A 117 1.96 14.53 -0.01
CA PHE A 117 0.60 14.06 -0.28
C PHE A 117 -0.12 14.94 -1.30
N ASP A 118 -0.10 16.27 -1.12
CA ASP A 118 -0.76 17.22 -2.01
C ASP A 118 -0.22 17.17 -3.44
N ILE A 119 1.08 16.89 -3.60
CA ILE A 119 1.70 16.73 -4.92
C ILE A 119 1.34 15.37 -5.53
N ILE A 120 1.37 14.30 -4.75
CA ILE A 120 1.14 12.93 -5.23
C ILE A 120 -0.34 12.70 -5.58
N ASN A 121 -1.25 13.21 -4.77
CA ASN A 121 -2.69 12.96 -4.89
C ASN A 121 -3.37 13.91 -5.89
N THR A 122 -2.77 14.06 -7.07
CA THR A 122 -3.33 14.84 -8.18
C THR A 122 -3.58 13.93 -9.38
N PRO A 123 -4.61 14.23 -10.21
CA PRO A 123 -4.84 13.49 -11.44
C PRO A 123 -3.59 13.43 -12.33
N GLU A 124 -2.85 14.53 -12.44
CA GLU A 124 -1.67 14.62 -13.30
C GLU A 124 -0.57 13.65 -12.89
N VAL A 125 -0.34 13.48 -11.57
CA VAL A 125 0.66 12.52 -11.08
C VAL A 125 0.15 11.10 -11.21
N LEU A 126 -1.07 10.82 -10.73
CA LEU A 126 -1.66 9.48 -10.68
C LEU A 126 -1.88 8.88 -12.08
N GLU A 127 -2.45 9.63 -13.02
CA GLU A 127 -2.61 9.19 -14.41
C GLU A 127 -1.26 8.99 -15.11
N GLY A 128 -0.26 9.81 -14.76
CA GLY A 128 1.11 9.71 -15.27
C GLY A 128 1.81 8.40 -14.91
N ILE A 129 1.39 7.72 -13.84
CA ILE A 129 1.96 6.43 -13.41
C ILE A 129 1.70 5.34 -14.45
N GLN A 130 0.46 5.23 -14.95
CA GLN A 130 0.12 4.19 -15.93
C GLN A 130 0.88 4.39 -17.25
N ALA A 131 1.02 5.64 -17.69
CA ALA A 131 1.80 5.95 -18.88
C ALA A 131 3.28 5.55 -18.73
N LYS A 132 3.88 5.77 -17.55
CA LYS A 132 5.27 5.36 -17.26
C LYS A 132 5.40 3.83 -17.16
N ARG A 133 4.45 3.18 -16.48
CA ARG A 133 4.37 1.72 -16.40
C ARG A 133 4.38 1.09 -17.80
N GLN A 134 3.50 1.57 -18.69
CA GLN A 134 3.42 1.04 -20.05
C GLN A 134 4.74 1.19 -20.79
N ARG A 135 5.40 2.35 -20.67
CA ARG A 135 6.73 2.56 -21.28
C ARG A 135 7.78 1.57 -20.77
N PHE A 136 7.80 1.30 -19.46
CA PHE A 136 8.70 0.29 -18.89
C PHE A 136 8.42 -1.10 -19.44
N VAL A 137 7.15 -1.52 -19.43
CA VAL A 137 6.73 -2.83 -19.95
C VAL A 137 7.11 -2.98 -21.42
N ASP A 138 6.79 -1.99 -22.26
CA ASP A 138 7.10 -2.02 -23.70
C ASP A 138 8.60 -2.18 -23.96
N HIS A 139 9.45 -1.53 -23.16
CA HIS A 139 10.90 -1.59 -23.35
C HIS A 139 11.49 -2.90 -22.84
N LEU A 140 11.00 -3.41 -21.69
CA LEU A 140 11.40 -4.72 -21.18
C LEU A 140 10.99 -5.84 -22.14
N GLN A 141 9.78 -5.78 -22.69
CA GLN A 141 9.30 -6.73 -23.69
C GLN A 141 10.13 -6.71 -24.98
N LYS A 142 10.56 -5.52 -25.45
CA LYS A 142 11.46 -5.43 -26.61
C LYS A 142 12.81 -6.09 -26.36
N ILE A 143 13.37 -5.90 -25.16
CA ILE A 143 14.61 -6.56 -24.74
C ILE A 143 14.39 -8.09 -24.74
N ASP A 144 13.27 -8.54 -24.19
CA ASP A 144 12.95 -9.97 -24.12
C ASP A 144 12.78 -10.61 -25.50
N GLN A 145 12.06 -9.94 -26.40
CA GLN A 145 11.88 -10.40 -27.78
C GLN A 145 13.21 -10.54 -28.54
N GLN A 146 14.21 -9.71 -28.19
CA GLN A 146 15.51 -9.74 -28.85
C GLN A 146 16.46 -10.78 -28.24
N TYR A 147 16.39 -11.00 -26.92
CA TYR A 147 17.43 -11.75 -26.20
C TYR A 147 16.93 -12.97 -25.42
N ASP A 148 15.61 -13.13 -25.23
CA ASP A 148 14.97 -14.23 -24.46
C ASP A 148 15.60 -14.40 -23.06
N VAL A 149 15.54 -13.33 -22.27
CA VAL A 149 16.31 -13.22 -21.00
C VAL A 149 15.42 -13.16 -19.76
N PHE A 150 14.13 -12.89 -19.89
CA PHE A 150 13.22 -12.81 -18.77
C PHE A 150 12.32 -14.04 -18.72
N SER A 151 12.29 -14.71 -17.57
CA SER A 151 11.29 -15.76 -17.32
C SER A 151 9.88 -15.19 -17.10
N ASP A 152 9.80 -13.92 -16.68
CA ASP A 152 8.55 -13.19 -16.42
C ASP A 152 8.83 -11.68 -16.32
N ILE A 153 7.86 -10.83 -16.68
CA ILE A 153 7.91 -9.37 -16.54
C ILE A 153 6.71 -8.92 -15.71
N ARG A 154 6.96 -8.61 -14.44
CA ARG A 154 5.95 -8.14 -13.49
C ARG A 154 6.18 -6.66 -13.17
N VAL A 155 5.22 -5.83 -13.59
CA VAL A 155 5.26 -4.38 -13.32
C VAL A 155 3.88 -3.91 -12.87
N TRP A 156 3.83 -3.34 -11.67
CA TRP A 156 2.67 -2.67 -11.10
C TRP A 156 3.09 -1.26 -10.70
N GLY A 157 2.45 -0.25 -11.29
CA GLY A 157 2.83 1.14 -11.05
C GLY A 157 4.17 1.54 -11.69
N CYS A 158 4.79 2.60 -11.15
CA CYS A 158 6.15 3.03 -11.50
C CYS A 158 6.89 3.64 -10.33
#